data_AF-A0A836V770-F1
#
_entry.id   AF-A0A836V770-F1
#
_cell.length_a   1.000
_cell.length_b   1.000
_cell.length_c   1.000
_cell.angle_alpha   90.00
_cell.angle_beta   90.00
_cell.angle_gamma   90.00
#
_symmetry.space_group_name_H-M   'P 1'
#
loop_
_entity.id
_entity.type
_entity.pdbx_description
1 polymer ?
#
loop_
_entity_poly.entity_id
_entity_poly.type
_entity_poly.pdbx_seq_one_letter_code
_entity_poly.pdbx_strand_id
1 'polypeptide(L)'
;MVASVPDVKTIQFPGDRSLGELYTLSDNGATTFLGEAMGAVNVPNGAKLALYFSFDELLGCQPLTRVQHDVLHSVSFLGAEITDEDLEHVGRLTHLRQLDISCTDVGDMGLHFLEGLTKLKRINLSSTKITNISAPLFSWYGELEELQLDDTDIGDGALEYLGRLQSLETLSLSFTKITDKGLSALKSLKNLKVLRLNCTKVTDAGVTQLCRMTSLRELWLRSTLVTYPGMVELTKWLPECEIIR
;
A
#
# COMPACT_ATOMS: atom_id res chain seq x y z
N MET A 1 9.01 32.54 30.98
CA MET A 1 9.09 31.59 29.86
C MET A 1 8.01 31.96 28.87
N VAL A 2 8.36 32.60 27.75
CA VAL A 2 7.39 32.92 26.71
C VAL A 2 7.10 31.61 25.99
N ALA A 3 5.89 31.09 26.09
CA ALA A 3 5.48 29.94 25.30
C ALA A 3 5.64 30.31 23.83
N SER A 4 6.53 29.61 23.11
CA SER A 4 6.65 29.76 21.67
C SER A 4 5.29 29.47 21.06
N VAL A 5 4.72 30.45 20.35
CA VAL A 5 3.50 30.21 19.56
C VAL A 5 3.81 29.04 18.63
N PRO A 6 3.07 27.93 18.69
CA PRO A 6 3.35 26.79 17.82
C PRO A 6 3.23 27.24 16.36
N ASP A 7 4.25 26.94 15.55
CA ASP A 7 4.24 27.23 14.11
C ASP A 7 3.19 26.35 13.44
N VAL A 8 1.99 26.90 13.27
CA VAL A 8 0.81 26.22 12.74
C VAL A 8 0.29 26.93 11.50
N LYS A 9 -0.21 26.14 10.55
CA LYS A 9 -0.99 26.61 9.40
C LYS A 9 -2.44 26.14 9.54
N THR A 10 -3.39 26.94 9.06
CA THR A 10 -4.80 26.56 9.05
C THR A 10 -5.15 25.93 7.70
N ILE A 11 -5.77 24.75 7.73
CA ILE A 11 -6.30 24.06 6.56
C ILE A 11 -7.81 24.11 6.60
N GLN A 12 -8.42 24.33 5.44
CA GLN A 12 -9.87 24.36 5.29
C GLN A 12 -10.37 23.03 4.73
N PHE A 13 -11.19 22.35 5.51
CA PHE A 13 -11.99 21.20 5.12
C PHE A 13 -13.45 21.63 4.91
N PRO A 14 -14.32 20.77 4.32
CA PRO A 14 -15.76 21.00 4.31
C PRO A 14 -16.29 21.39 5.69
N GLY A 15 -17.08 22.47 5.77
CA GLY A 15 -17.60 22.99 7.05
C GLY A 15 -18.96 22.42 7.44
N ASP A 16 -19.65 21.81 6.49
CA ASP A 16 -20.98 21.21 6.58
C ASP A 16 -20.96 19.75 7.01
N ARG A 17 -19.81 19.08 6.93
CA ARG A 17 -19.61 17.69 7.36
C ARG A 17 -18.14 17.39 7.65
N SER A 18 -17.89 16.40 8.49
CA SER A 18 -16.56 15.81 8.60
C SER A 18 -16.27 14.87 7.43
N LEU A 19 -14.99 14.82 7.04
CA LEU A 19 -14.45 13.79 6.17
C LEU A 19 -13.91 12.58 6.94
N GLY A 20 -13.93 12.63 8.28
CA GLY A 20 -13.36 11.64 9.18
C GLY A 20 -12.22 12.19 10.03
N GLU A 21 -11.45 11.29 10.64
CA GLU A 21 -10.44 11.66 11.62
C GLU A 21 -9.13 12.09 10.97
N LEU A 22 -8.58 13.22 11.41
CA LEU A 22 -7.34 13.80 10.91
C LEU A 22 -6.20 13.59 11.91
N TYR A 23 -5.03 13.20 11.37
CA TYR A 23 -3.82 12.95 12.13
C TYR A 23 -2.61 13.63 11.47
N THR A 24 -1.59 13.97 12.25
CA THR A 24 -0.24 14.14 11.71
C THR A 24 0.44 12.78 11.58
N LEU A 25 1.22 12.59 10.52
CA LEU A 25 2.02 11.40 10.29
C LEU A 25 3.51 11.76 10.34
N SER A 26 4.25 11.10 11.24
CA SER A 26 5.70 11.23 11.32
C SER A 26 6.42 10.23 10.40
N ASP A 27 7.72 10.43 10.16
CA ASP A 27 8.50 9.58 9.26
C ASP A 27 8.65 8.13 9.76
N ASN A 28 8.53 7.88 11.06
CA ASN A 28 8.56 6.53 11.64
C ASN A 28 7.18 5.85 11.66
N GLY A 29 6.14 6.49 11.11
CA GLY A 29 4.78 5.97 11.07
C GLY A 29 3.91 6.29 12.30
N ALA A 30 4.44 6.95 13.33
CA ALA A 30 3.62 7.37 14.48
C ALA A 30 2.64 8.47 14.07
N THR A 31 1.40 8.34 14.55
CA THR A 31 0.30 9.28 14.30
C THR A 31 -0.06 10.06 15.55
N THR A 32 -0.49 11.31 15.38
CA THR A 32 -1.02 12.15 16.45
C THR A 32 -2.37 12.70 16.01
N PHE A 33 -3.41 12.45 16.79
CA PHE A 33 -4.77 12.91 16.49
C PHE A 33 -4.85 14.44 16.54
N LEU A 34 -5.48 15.04 15.52
CA LEU A 34 -5.70 16.48 15.41
C LEU A 34 -7.17 16.88 15.57
N GLY A 35 -8.10 15.93 15.42
CA GLY A 35 -9.54 16.20 15.42
C GLY A 35 -10.21 15.71 14.14
N GLU A 36 -11.47 16.09 13.97
CA GLU A 36 -12.23 15.86 12.75
C GLU A 36 -11.72 16.73 11.60
N ALA A 37 -11.67 16.18 10.39
CA ALA A 37 -11.41 16.91 9.15
C ALA A 37 -12.67 17.70 8.73
N MET A 38 -13.02 18.72 9.52
CA MET A 38 -14.18 19.57 9.31
C MET A 38 -13.84 21.05 9.58
N GLY A 39 -14.23 21.93 8.66
CA GLY A 39 -14.00 23.36 8.77
C GLY A 39 -12.51 23.73 8.87
N ALA A 40 -12.20 24.75 9.67
CA ALA A 40 -10.84 25.24 9.86
C ALA A 40 -10.09 24.39 10.90
N VAL A 41 -9.04 23.69 10.48
CA VAL A 41 -8.20 22.87 11.35
C VAL A 41 -6.77 23.42 11.38
N ASN A 42 -6.24 23.67 12.58
CA ASN A 42 -4.86 24.12 12.75
C ASN A 42 -3.92 22.92 12.78
N VAL A 43 -2.94 22.91 11.89
CA VAL A 43 -1.97 21.81 11.77
C VAL A 43 -0.54 22.35 11.94
N PRO A 44 0.39 21.58 12.52
CA PRO A 44 1.79 21.99 12.56
C PRO A 44 2.36 22.22 11.16
N ASN A 45 3.16 23.26 11.01
CA ASN A 45 3.77 23.58 9.73
C ASN A 45 4.69 22.44 9.25
N GLY A 46 4.65 22.12 7.96
CA GLY A 46 5.41 20.99 7.38
C GLY A 46 4.91 19.59 7.75
N ALA A 47 3.87 19.44 8.58
CA ALA A 47 3.34 18.13 8.93
C ALA A 47 2.73 17.41 7.72
N LYS A 48 3.00 16.10 7.60
CA LYS A 48 2.26 15.21 6.71
C LYS A 48 0.94 14.87 7.38
N LEU A 49 -0.15 14.89 6.62
CA LEU A 49 -1.49 14.66 7.14
C LEU A 49 -2.04 13.33 6.68
N ALA A 50 -2.63 12.59 7.62
CA ALA A 50 -3.32 11.35 7.40
C ALA A 50 -4.80 11.54 7.71
N LEU A 51 -5.66 11.09 6.78
CA LEU A 51 -7.10 11.08 6.93
C LEU A 51 -7.58 9.63 7.01
N TYR A 52 -8.27 9.28 8.09
CA TYR A 52 -9.09 8.08 8.16
C TYR A 52 -10.49 8.48 7.72
N PHE A 53 -10.84 8.12 6.49
CA PHE A 53 -12.01 8.63 5.83
C PHE A 53 -13.28 8.02 6.43
N SER A 54 -14.23 8.89 6.82
CA SER A 54 -15.56 8.46 7.25
C SER A 54 -16.46 8.37 6.01
N PHE A 55 -16.68 7.15 5.54
CA PHE A 55 -17.53 6.89 4.38
C PHE A 55 -18.98 7.32 4.59
N ASP A 56 -19.62 7.69 3.49
CA ASP A 56 -21.01 8.13 3.43
C ASP A 56 -21.67 7.50 2.22
N GLU A 57 -22.71 6.69 2.44
CA GLU A 57 -23.37 5.94 1.37
C GLU A 57 -24.02 6.84 0.29
N LEU A 58 -24.38 8.09 0.62
CA LEU A 58 -25.02 9.02 -0.31
C LEU A 58 -24.01 9.78 -1.16
N LEU A 59 -22.86 10.11 -0.59
CA LEU A 59 -21.88 10.99 -1.21
C LEU A 59 -20.58 10.29 -1.60
N GLY A 60 -20.37 9.05 -1.17
CA GLY A 60 -19.15 8.29 -1.41
C GLY A 60 -17.90 9.10 -1.09
N CYS A 61 -16.97 9.16 -2.04
CA CYS A 61 -15.75 9.98 -1.94
C CYS A 61 -15.89 11.41 -2.48
N GLN A 62 -17.05 11.82 -2.98
CA GLN A 62 -17.27 13.14 -3.60
C GLN A 62 -16.86 14.33 -2.71
N PRO A 63 -17.03 14.31 -1.38
CA PRO A 63 -16.56 15.39 -0.51
C PRO A 63 -15.05 15.67 -0.57
N LEU A 64 -14.22 14.69 -0.98
CA LEU A 64 -12.77 14.89 -1.18
C LEU A 64 -12.46 15.91 -2.28
N THR A 65 -13.40 16.16 -3.20
CA THR A 65 -13.22 17.19 -4.24
C THR A 65 -13.01 18.60 -3.68
N ARG A 66 -13.47 18.84 -2.45
CA ARG A 66 -13.36 20.12 -1.72
C ARG A 66 -12.06 20.25 -0.92
N VAL A 67 -11.22 19.23 -0.92
CA VAL A 67 -9.88 19.27 -0.32
C VAL A 67 -8.86 19.64 -1.40
N GLN A 68 -7.90 20.50 -1.06
CA GLN A 68 -6.80 20.85 -1.96
C GLN A 68 -5.93 19.60 -2.21
N HIS A 69 -5.46 19.45 -3.45
CA HIS A 69 -4.78 18.24 -3.93
C HIS A 69 -3.47 17.90 -3.19
N ASP A 70 -2.86 18.87 -2.51
CA ASP A 70 -1.55 18.79 -1.86
C ASP A 70 -1.61 18.68 -0.33
N VAL A 71 -2.81 18.72 0.25
CA VAL A 71 -3.02 18.73 1.70
C VAL A 71 -2.77 17.35 2.32
N LEU A 72 -3.37 16.32 1.73
CA LEU A 72 -3.35 14.96 2.27
C LEU A 72 -2.14 14.18 1.77
N HIS A 73 -1.49 13.48 2.69
CA HIS A 73 -0.32 12.63 2.41
C HIS A 73 -0.62 11.15 2.64
N SER A 74 -1.63 10.85 3.45
CA SER A 74 -2.15 9.51 3.66
C SER A 74 -3.67 9.55 3.71
N VAL A 75 -4.32 8.60 3.05
CA VAL A 75 -5.76 8.37 3.20
C VAL A 75 -6.01 6.88 3.38
N SER A 76 -6.82 6.54 4.37
CA SER A 76 -7.31 5.18 4.59
C SER A 76 -8.83 5.15 4.48
N PHE A 77 -9.33 4.18 3.73
CA PHE A 77 -10.74 3.85 3.54
C PHE A 77 -11.08 2.50 4.18
N LEU A 78 -10.31 2.05 5.16
CA LEU A 78 -10.50 0.73 5.77
C LEU A 78 -11.94 0.58 6.29
N GLY A 79 -12.66 -0.41 5.75
CA GLY A 79 -14.05 -0.68 6.10
C GLY A 79 -15.07 0.25 5.45
N ALA A 80 -14.67 1.07 4.48
CA ALA A 80 -15.57 1.86 3.63
C ALA A 80 -16.03 1.04 2.41
N GLU A 81 -17.28 1.21 1.99
CA GLU A 81 -17.81 0.60 0.77
C GLU A 81 -17.48 1.44 -0.47
N ILE A 82 -16.19 1.72 -0.72
CA ILE A 82 -15.77 2.46 -1.92
C ILE A 82 -15.70 1.54 -3.15
N THR A 83 -16.01 2.11 -4.30
CA THR A 83 -16.03 1.45 -5.62
C THR A 83 -15.02 2.10 -6.57
N ASP A 84 -14.94 1.61 -7.81
CA ASP A 84 -14.07 2.17 -8.84
C ASP A 84 -14.37 3.66 -9.14
N GLU A 85 -15.64 4.05 -9.11
CA GLU A 85 -16.07 5.43 -9.39
C GLU A 85 -15.58 6.42 -8.32
N ASP A 86 -15.55 5.98 -7.06
CA ASP A 86 -15.06 6.78 -5.94
C ASP A 86 -13.58 7.18 -6.09
N LEU A 87 -12.77 6.35 -6.76
CA LEU A 87 -11.36 6.61 -6.96
C LEU A 87 -11.09 7.80 -7.90
N GLU A 88 -12.06 8.24 -8.69
CA GLU A 88 -11.95 9.51 -9.45
C GLU A 88 -11.70 10.69 -8.51
N HIS A 89 -12.35 10.70 -7.34
CA HIS A 89 -12.19 11.77 -6.35
C HIS A 89 -10.86 11.66 -5.60
N VAL A 90 -10.38 10.44 -5.37
CA VAL A 90 -9.09 10.15 -4.71
C VAL A 90 -7.91 10.49 -5.61
N GLY A 91 -7.99 10.20 -6.90
CA GLY A 91 -6.94 10.45 -7.91
C GLY A 91 -6.50 11.90 -8.01
N ARG A 92 -7.32 12.83 -7.51
CA ARG A 92 -7.01 14.26 -7.45
C ARG A 92 -6.01 14.63 -6.36
N LEU A 93 -5.79 13.78 -5.35
CA LEU A 93 -4.92 14.06 -4.20
C LEU A 93 -3.45 13.76 -4.53
N THR A 94 -2.87 14.52 -5.47
CA THR A 94 -1.57 14.23 -6.11
C THR A 94 -0.35 14.22 -5.18
N HIS A 95 -0.49 14.60 -3.91
CA HIS A 95 0.59 14.52 -2.92
C HIS A 95 0.47 13.33 -1.96
N LEU A 96 -0.48 12.42 -2.21
CA LEU A 96 -0.56 11.17 -1.47
C LEU A 96 0.75 10.39 -1.59
N ARG A 97 1.19 9.92 -0.43
CA ARG A 97 2.33 9.02 -0.23
C ARG A 97 1.87 7.66 0.28
N GLN A 98 0.71 7.61 0.93
CA GLN A 98 0.12 6.38 1.44
C GLN A 98 -1.36 6.34 1.05
N LEU A 99 -1.80 5.21 0.51
CA LEU A 99 -3.19 4.96 0.20
C LEU A 99 -3.57 3.56 0.68
N ASP A 100 -4.58 3.48 1.53
CA ASP A 100 -5.16 2.21 1.96
C ASP A 100 -6.61 2.15 1.52
N ILE A 101 -6.87 1.27 0.54
CA ILE A 101 -8.21 0.94 0.05
C ILE A 101 -8.48 -0.55 0.21
N SER A 102 -7.83 -1.19 1.19
CA SER A 102 -8.04 -2.60 1.48
C SER A 102 -9.44 -2.87 2.01
N CYS A 103 -9.94 -4.07 1.76
CA CYS A 103 -11.29 -4.51 2.12
C CYS A 103 -12.38 -3.61 1.49
N THR A 104 -12.24 -3.29 0.20
CA THR A 104 -13.19 -2.46 -0.55
C THR A 104 -13.59 -3.15 -1.86
N ASP A 105 -14.59 -2.58 -2.53
CA ASP A 105 -15.17 -3.16 -3.75
C ASP A 105 -14.49 -2.72 -5.05
N VAL A 106 -13.34 -2.04 -4.92
CA VAL A 106 -12.49 -1.56 -6.03
C VAL A 106 -11.93 -2.73 -6.84
N GLY A 107 -12.02 -2.61 -8.16
CA GLY A 107 -11.42 -3.49 -9.16
C GLY A 107 -10.42 -2.77 -10.07
N ASP A 108 -10.05 -3.42 -11.17
CA ASP A 108 -8.98 -2.92 -12.04
C ASP A 108 -9.31 -1.56 -12.68
N MET A 109 -10.61 -1.26 -12.90
CA MET A 109 -11.02 0.02 -13.51
C MET A 109 -10.69 1.20 -12.60
N GLY A 110 -10.87 1.04 -11.28
CA GLY A 110 -10.65 2.11 -10.32
C GLY A 110 -9.19 2.58 -10.29
N LEU A 111 -8.23 1.67 -10.50
CA LEU A 111 -6.81 2.04 -10.51
C LEU A 111 -6.45 2.99 -11.66
N HIS A 112 -7.20 3.03 -12.76
CA HIS A 112 -6.96 3.99 -13.82
C HIS A 112 -7.13 5.44 -13.36
N PHE A 113 -7.98 5.70 -12.37
CA PHE A 113 -8.13 7.04 -11.80
C PHE A 113 -6.93 7.48 -10.95
N LEU A 114 -6.03 6.56 -10.61
CA LEU A 114 -4.90 6.83 -9.73
C LEU A 114 -3.57 7.10 -10.48
N GLU A 115 -3.58 7.20 -11.81
CA GLU A 115 -2.39 7.46 -12.64
C GLU A 115 -1.56 8.68 -12.16
N GLY A 116 -2.24 9.72 -11.68
CA GLY A 116 -1.61 10.95 -11.20
C GLY A 116 -0.90 10.84 -9.84
N LEU A 117 -1.09 9.74 -9.09
CA LEU A 117 -0.56 9.56 -7.73
C LEU A 117 0.88 9.05 -7.71
N THR A 118 1.74 9.67 -8.52
CA THR A 118 3.14 9.25 -8.76
C THR A 118 4.06 9.37 -7.54
N LYS A 119 3.61 10.05 -6.48
CA LYS A 119 4.34 10.21 -5.20
C LYS A 119 4.03 9.11 -4.18
N LEU A 120 3.20 8.13 -4.53
CA LEU A 120 2.87 7.01 -3.66
C LEU A 120 4.13 6.20 -3.30
N LYS A 121 4.28 5.98 -2.01
CA LYS A 121 5.31 5.13 -1.40
C LYS A 121 4.72 3.85 -0.82
N ARG A 122 3.47 3.90 -0.35
CA ARG A 122 2.77 2.74 0.20
C ARG A 122 1.38 2.65 -0.38
N ILE A 123 1.00 1.48 -0.87
CA ILE A 123 -0.37 1.21 -1.30
C ILE A 123 -0.82 -0.15 -0.77
N ASN A 124 -1.98 -0.15 -0.12
CA ASN A 124 -2.64 -1.36 0.35
C ASN A 124 -3.91 -1.59 -0.48
N LEU A 125 -3.90 -2.66 -1.26
CA LEU A 125 -4.96 -3.13 -2.14
C LEU A 125 -5.48 -4.50 -1.70
N SER A 126 -5.13 -4.94 -0.49
CA SER A 126 -5.51 -6.27 -0.01
C SER A 126 -7.03 -6.44 0.09
N SER A 127 -7.54 -7.63 -0.19
CA SER A 127 -8.99 -7.94 -0.19
C SER A 127 -9.81 -6.96 -1.05
N THR A 128 -9.31 -6.69 -2.26
CA THR A 128 -10.03 -5.95 -3.32
C THR A 128 -10.28 -6.86 -4.53
N LYS A 129 -11.00 -6.37 -5.54
CA LYS A 129 -11.31 -7.11 -6.78
C LYS A 129 -10.23 -6.97 -7.85
N ILE A 130 -9.01 -6.59 -7.44
CA ILE A 130 -7.86 -6.40 -8.33
C ILE A 130 -7.39 -7.73 -8.94
N THR A 131 -7.07 -7.70 -10.23
CA THR A 131 -6.55 -8.83 -10.99
C THR A 131 -5.26 -8.47 -11.73
N ASN A 132 -4.69 -9.41 -12.51
CA ASN A 132 -3.52 -9.14 -13.35
C ASN A 132 -3.72 -8.01 -14.38
N ILE A 133 -4.96 -7.58 -14.66
CA ILE A 133 -5.25 -6.50 -15.61
C ILE A 133 -4.60 -5.20 -15.17
N SER A 134 -4.62 -4.89 -13.87
CA SER A 134 -3.98 -3.69 -13.31
C SER A 134 -2.45 -3.75 -13.23
N ALA A 135 -1.82 -4.91 -13.41
CA ALA A 135 -0.39 -5.07 -13.17
C ALA A 135 0.52 -4.09 -13.94
N PRO A 136 0.23 -3.74 -15.21
CA PRO A 136 1.00 -2.73 -15.93
C PRO A 136 0.92 -1.32 -15.30
N LEU A 137 -0.18 -1.01 -14.61
CA LEU A 137 -0.45 0.31 -14.02
C LEU A 137 0.49 0.62 -12.85
N PHE A 138 1.02 -0.40 -12.16
CA PHE A 138 1.99 -0.19 -11.09
C PHE A 138 3.28 0.50 -11.57
N SER A 139 3.56 0.49 -12.87
CA SER A 139 4.71 1.21 -13.45
C SER A 139 4.65 2.73 -13.26
N TRP A 140 3.48 3.30 -12.96
CA TRP A 140 3.32 4.71 -12.61
C TRP A 140 3.96 5.07 -11.26
N TYR A 141 4.10 4.10 -10.35
CA TYR A 141 4.55 4.31 -8.97
C TYR A 141 6.04 3.97 -8.81
N GLY A 142 6.92 4.71 -9.49
CA GLY A 142 8.37 4.47 -9.47
C GLY A 142 9.03 4.60 -8.09
N GLU A 143 8.40 5.32 -7.16
CA GLU A 143 8.85 5.50 -5.76
C GLU A 143 8.19 4.53 -4.78
N LEU A 144 7.43 3.53 -5.25
CA LEU A 144 6.72 2.61 -4.38
C LEU A 144 7.69 1.74 -3.56
N GLU A 145 7.59 1.85 -2.24
CA GLU A 145 8.39 1.13 -1.24
C GLU A 145 7.60 -0.05 -0.65
N GLU A 146 6.27 0.04 -0.59
CA GLU A 146 5.41 -0.99 -0.02
C GLU A 146 4.15 -1.21 -0.88
N LEU A 147 3.93 -2.47 -1.25
CA LEU A 147 2.77 -2.92 -2.01
C LEU A 147 2.15 -4.12 -1.31
N GLN A 148 0.90 -4.00 -0.89
CA GLN A 148 0.12 -5.10 -0.34
C GLN A 148 -1.02 -5.46 -1.29
N LEU A 149 -1.07 -6.72 -1.69
CA LEU A 149 -2.01 -7.32 -2.63
C LEU A 149 -2.58 -8.63 -2.05
N ASP A 150 -2.59 -8.77 -0.72
CA ASP A 150 -3.05 -9.99 -0.08
C ASP A 150 -4.52 -10.24 -0.45
N ASP A 151 -4.91 -11.49 -0.66
CA ASP A 151 -6.31 -11.85 -0.93
C ASP A 151 -6.90 -11.10 -2.14
N THR A 152 -6.14 -11.02 -3.23
CA THR A 152 -6.57 -10.50 -4.54
C THR A 152 -6.47 -11.59 -5.61
N ASP A 153 -7.03 -11.35 -6.81
CA ASP A 153 -6.90 -12.27 -7.95
C ASP A 153 -5.61 -12.05 -8.76
N ILE A 154 -4.53 -11.69 -8.07
CA ILE A 154 -3.19 -11.59 -8.65
C ILE A 154 -2.60 -12.99 -8.86
N GLY A 155 -1.97 -13.19 -10.02
CA GLY A 155 -1.24 -14.40 -10.38
C GLY A 155 0.13 -14.10 -10.96
N ASP A 156 0.83 -15.15 -11.42
CA ASP A 156 2.23 -15.07 -11.85
C ASP A 156 2.50 -14.00 -12.91
N GLY A 157 1.52 -13.71 -13.79
CA GLY A 157 1.64 -12.70 -14.84
C GLY A 157 1.84 -11.28 -14.31
N ALA A 158 1.33 -10.95 -13.12
CA ALA A 158 1.58 -9.64 -12.53
C ALA A 158 3.03 -9.46 -12.08
N LEU A 159 3.72 -10.53 -11.68
CA LEU A 159 5.07 -10.44 -11.11
C LEU A 159 6.11 -9.93 -12.11
N GLU A 160 5.87 -10.06 -13.42
CA GLU A 160 6.72 -9.45 -14.44
C GLU A 160 6.75 -7.91 -14.34
N TYR A 161 5.62 -7.30 -13.98
CA TYR A 161 5.50 -5.86 -13.79
C TYR A 161 5.97 -5.46 -12.39
N LEU A 162 5.57 -6.20 -11.35
CA LEU A 162 6.00 -5.92 -9.98
C LEU A 162 7.53 -6.02 -9.82
N GLY A 163 8.18 -6.94 -10.53
CA GLY A 163 9.64 -7.08 -10.58
C GLY A 163 10.39 -5.85 -11.12
N ARG A 164 9.69 -4.87 -11.70
CA ARG A 164 10.25 -3.61 -12.21
C ARG A 164 10.27 -2.50 -11.16
N LEU A 165 9.56 -2.64 -10.04
CA LEU A 165 9.48 -1.65 -8.96
C LEU A 165 10.77 -1.64 -8.12
N GLN A 166 11.83 -1.00 -8.62
CA GLN A 166 13.17 -1.08 -8.02
C GLN A 166 13.25 -0.48 -6.60
N SER A 167 12.31 0.39 -6.22
CA SER A 167 12.22 1.00 -4.89
C SER A 167 11.54 0.10 -3.85
N LEU A 168 10.95 -1.03 -4.27
CA LEU A 168 10.11 -1.86 -3.42
C LEU A 168 10.92 -2.55 -2.32
N GLU A 169 10.53 -2.32 -1.07
CA GLU A 169 11.10 -2.91 0.13
C GLU A 169 10.18 -3.98 0.74
N THR A 170 8.87 -3.82 0.61
CA THR A 170 7.86 -4.74 1.14
C THR A 170 6.87 -5.13 0.05
N LEU A 171 6.70 -6.44 -0.16
CA LEU A 171 5.71 -7.01 -1.07
C LEU A 171 4.90 -8.09 -0.37
N SER A 172 3.59 -7.88 -0.28
CA SER A 172 2.64 -8.85 0.30
C SER A 172 1.75 -9.44 -0.79
N LEU A 173 1.82 -10.76 -0.96
CA LEU A 173 1.09 -11.55 -1.98
C LEU A 173 0.43 -12.78 -1.35
N SER A 174 0.14 -12.74 -0.07
CA SER A 174 -0.52 -13.83 0.64
C SER A 174 -1.91 -14.07 0.08
N PHE A 175 -2.40 -15.32 0.10
CA PHE A 175 -3.73 -15.69 -0.40
C PHE A 175 -3.98 -15.38 -1.89
N THR A 176 -2.94 -15.12 -2.67
CA THR A 176 -3.04 -14.89 -4.12
C THR A 176 -2.86 -16.20 -4.91
N LYS A 177 -2.97 -16.13 -6.25
CA LYS A 177 -2.78 -17.27 -7.17
C LYS A 177 -1.31 -17.49 -7.58
N ILE A 178 -0.35 -16.94 -6.83
CA ILE A 178 1.08 -17.07 -7.11
C ILE A 178 1.56 -18.53 -7.01
N THR A 179 2.43 -18.89 -7.95
CA THR A 179 3.10 -20.19 -8.04
C THR A 179 4.61 -20.01 -8.27
N ASP A 180 5.34 -21.13 -8.39
CA ASP A 180 6.77 -21.12 -8.67
C ASP A 180 7.16 -20.35 -9.93
N LYS A 181 6.26 -20.29 -10.94
CA LYS A 181 6.56 -19.67 -12.24
C LYS A 181 6.84 -18.18 -12.11
N GLY A 182 6.07 -17.47 -11.31
CA GLY A 182 6.16 -16.02 -11.19
C GLY A 182 7.36 -15.55 -10.35
N LEU A 183 7.86 -16.37 -9.42
CA LEU A 183 8.91 -15.96 -8.47
C LEU A 183 10.23 -15.55 -9.13
N SER A 184 10.53 -16.07 -10.32
CA SER A 184 11.73 -15.69 -11.06
C SER A 184 11.77 -14.20 -11.43
N ALA A 185 10.61 -13.55 -11.58
CA ALA A 185 10.50 -12.14 -11.91
C ALA A 185 10.87 -11.21 -10.74
N LEU A 186 10.86 -11.70 -9.50
CA LEU A 186 11.18 -10.89 -8.32
C LEU A 186 12.68 -10.77 -8.05
N LYS A 187 13.52 -11.54 -8.76
CA LYS A 187 15.00 -11.54 -8.58
C LYS A 187 15.64 -10.18 -8.81
N SER A 188 15.02 -9.29 -9.58
CA SER A 188 15.50 -7.94 -9.85
C SER A 188 15.26 -6.96 -8.71
N LEU A 189 14.42 -7.28 -7.73
CA LEU A 189 14.07 -6.39 -6.61
C LEU A 189 15.16 -6.37 -5.53
N LYS A 190 16.25 -5.65 -5.81
CA LYS A 190 17.45 -5.59 -4.95
C LYS A 190 17.25 -4.92 -3.59
N ASN A 191 16.15 -4.19 -3.43
CA ASN A 191 15.80 -3.51 -2.19
C ASN A 191 14.75 -4.26 -1.37
N LEU A 192 14.22 -5.39 -1.88
CA LEU A 192 13.14 -6.11 -1.21
C LEU A 192 13.66 -6.74 0.08
N LYS A 193 13.06 -6.35 1.21
CA LYS A 193 13.37 -6.81 2.57
C LYS A 193 12.30 -7.76 3.08
N VAL A 194 11.04 -7.52 2.76
CA VAL A 194 9.91 -8.33 3.24
C VAL A 194 9.13 -8.88 2.05
N LEU A 195 9.01 -10.21 2.00
CA LEU A 195 8.18 -10.90 1.01
C LEU A 195 7.22 -11.84 1.73
N ARG A 196 5.91 -11.62 1.55
CA ARG A 196 4.87 -12.50 2.10
C ARG A 196 4.21 -13.31 1.01
N LEU A 197 4.24 -14.63 1.15
CA LEU A 197 3.69 -15.61 0.21
C LEU A 197 2.78 -16.62 0.92
N ASN A 198 2.24 -16.26 2.09
CA ASN A 198 1.42 -17.18 2.87
C ASN A 198 0.22 -17.66 2.04
N CYS A 199 -0.17 -18.92 2.21
CA CYS A 199 -1.33 -19.49 1.52
C CYS A 199 -1.27 -19.43 -0.02
N THR A 200 -0.06 -19.40 -0.61
CA THR A 200 0.14 -19.52 -2.06
C THR A 200 0.50 -20.96 -2.45
N LYS A 201 0.59 -21.25 -3.76
CA LYS A 201 0.95 -22.59 -4.27
C LYS A 201 2.45 -22.74 -4.52
N VAL A 202 3.28 -21.94 -3.86
CA VAL A 202 4.74 -21.99 -3.97
C VAL A 202 5.27 -23.27 -3.32
N THR A 203 6.22 -23.91 -3.99
CA THR A 203 6.90 -25.15 -3.58
C THR A 203 8.40 -24.93 -3.36
N ASP A 204 9.11 -25.98 -2.96
CA ASP A 204 10.57 -26.00 -2.87
C ASP A 204 11.24 -25.54 -4.17
N ALA A 205 10.68 -25.90 -5.34
CA ALA A 205 11.21 -25.50 -6.63
C ALA A 205 11.12 -23.98 -6.85
N GLY A 206 10.02 -23.35 -6.44
CA GLY A 206 9.82 -21.91 -6.55
C GLY A 206 10.79 -21.12 -5.68
N VAL A 207 10.97 -21.52 -4.43
CA VAL A 207 11.85 -20.78 -3.50
C VAL A 207 13.32 -20.84 -3.89
N THR A 208 13.75 -21.80 -4.72
CA THR A 208 15.09 -21.78 -5.35
C THR A 208 15.34 -20.52 -6.18
N GLN A 209 14.28 -19.89 -6.68
CA GLN A 209 14.39 -18.63 -7.45
C GLN A 209 14.75 -17.45 -6.55
N LEU A 210 14.55 -17.55 -5.23
CA LEU A 210 14.83 -16.48 -4.27
C LEU A 210 16.26 -16.51 -3.73
N CYS A 211 17.08 -17.51 -4.08
CA CYS A 211 18.40 -17.79 -3.49
C CYS A 211 19.44 -16.65 -3.56
N ARG A 212 19.21 -15.61 -4.37
CA ARG A 212 20.11 -14.46 -4.53
C ARG A 212 19.52 -13.14 -4.04
N MET A 213 18.34 -13.17 -3.44
CA MET A 213 17.69 -11.98 -2.89
C MET A 213 18.26 -11.64 -1.51
N THR A 214 19.55 -11.34 -1.44
CA THR A 214 20.31 -11.13 -0.18
C THR A 214 19.86 -9.90 0.62
N SER A 215 19.00 -9.06 0.05
CA SER A 215 18.32 -7.96 0.74
C SER A 215 17.16 -8.44 1.62
N LEU A 216 16.62 -9.64 1.39
CA LEU A 216 15.52 -10.17 2.17
C LEU A 216 15.93 -10.31 3.64
N ARG A 217 14.99 -9.94 4.51
CA ARG A 217 15.05 -9.98 5.97
C ARG A 217 13.90 -10.80 6.54
N GLU A 218 12.75 -10.78 5.88
CA GLU A 218 11.60 -11.61 6.25
C GLU A 218 11.01 -12.31 5.01
N LEU A 219 10.83 -13.62 5.11
CA LEU A 219 10.15 -14.42 4.10
C LEU A 219 9.06 -15.27 4.76
N TRP A 220 7.80 -14.94 4.47
CA TRP A 220 6.65 -15.60 5.07
C TRP A 220 6.08 -16.68 4.13
N LEU A 221 6.09 -17.93 4.58
CA LEU A 221 5.75 -19.13 3.80
C LEU A 221 4.71 -20.02 4.50
N ARG A 222 3.94 -19.48 5.45
CA ARG A 222 2.87 -20.21 6.14
C ARG A 222 1.88 -20.76 5.13
N SER A 223 1.49 -22.02 5.31
CA SER A 223 0.48 -22.68 4.45
C SER A 223 0.84 -22.67 2.95
N THR A 224 2.12 -22.63 2.62
CA THR A 224 2.63 -22.94 1.27
C THR A 224 2.92 -24.45 1.13
N LEU A 225 3.37 -24.87 -0.05
CA LEU A 225 3.81 -26.24 -0.32
C LEU A 225 5.33 -26.41 -0.12
N VAL A 226 6.01 -25.42 0.46
CA VAL A 226 7.43 -25.52 0.83
C VAL A 226 7.59 -26.52 1.97
N THR A 227 8.45 -27.50 1.78
CA THR A 227 8.73 -28.58 2.74
C THR A 227 9.86 -28.19 3.70
N TYR A 228 10.07 -28.97 4.76
CA TYR A 228 11.19 -28.74 5.67
C TYR A 228 12.56 -28.77 4.96
N PRO A 229 12.85 -29.73 4.05
CA PRO A 229 14.04 -29.65 3.19
C PRO A 229 14.21 -28.34 2.43
N GLY A 230 13.16 -27.81 1.79
CA GLY A 230 13.23 -26.52 1.09
C GLY A 230 13.55 -25.35 2.03
N MET A 231 13.00 -25.36 3.24
CA MET A 231 13.32 -24.37 4.27
C MET A 231 14.81 -24.43 4.68
N VAL A 232 15.35 -25.64 4.84
CA VAL A 232 16.78 -25.80 5.17
C VAL A 232 17.67 -25.22 4.07
N GLU A 233 17.34 -25.44 2.80
CA GLU A 233 18.07 -24.80 1.69
C GLU A 233 17.94 -23.28 1.69
N LEU A 234 16.76 -22.74 1.98
CA LEU A 234 16.56 -21.28 2.11
C LEU A 234 17.48 -20.68 3.17
N THR A 235 17.64 -21.31 4.34
CA THR A 235 18.55 -20.80 5.38
C THR A 235 20.02 -20.77 4.96
N LYS A 236 20.43 -21.64 4.02
CA LYS A 236 21.78 -21.62 3.45
C LYS A 236 21.96 -20.47 2.46
N TRP A 237 20.95 -20.18 1.66
CA TRP A 237 21.00 -19.12 0.64
C TRP A 237 20.76 -17.73 1.22
N LEU A 238 19.92 -17.62 2.24
CA LEU A 238 19.47 -16.37 2.85
C LEU A 238 19.73 -16.39 4.38
N PRO A 239 21.00 -16.43 4.82
CA PRO A 239 21.34 -16.60 6.23
C PRO A 239 20.90 -15.43 7.13
N GLU A 240 20.71 -14.24 6.55
CA GLU A 240 20.25 -13.02 7.24
C GLU A 240 18.72 -12.82 7.14
N CYS A 241 18.00 -13.80 6.57
CA CYS A 241 16.55 -13.74 6.37
C CYS A 241 15.84 -14.65 7.36
N GLU A 242 14.93 -14.07 8.14
CA GLU A 242 14.00 -14.81 8.98
C GLU A 242 12.94 -15.47 8.08
N ILE A 243 12.93 -16.81 8.08
CA ILE A 243 11.93 -17.59 7.34
C ILE A 243 10.79 -17.98 8.29
N ILE A 244 9.60 -17.45 8.04
CA ILE A 244 8.44 -17.52 8.95
C ILE A 244 7.41 -18.52 8.40
N ARG A 245 6.92 -19.42 9.25
CA ARG A 245 6.01 -20.51 8.89
C ARG A 245 4.74 -20.58 9.74
#